data_AF-A0A6B1G2I5-F1
#
_entry.id   AF-A0A6B1G2I5-F1
#
_cell.length_a   1.000
_cell.length_b   1.000
_cell.length_c   1.000
_cell.angle_alpha   90.00
_cell.angle_beta   90.00
_cell.angle_gamma   90.00
#
_symmetry.space_group_name_H-M   'P 1'
#
loop_
_entity.id
_entity.type
_entity.pdbx_description
1 polymer ?
#
loop_
_entity_poly.entity_id
_entity_poly.type
_entity_poly.pdbx_seq_one_letter_code
_entity_poly.pdbx_strand_id
1 'polypeptide(L)' 'FPQHGIDLTIHPQIDDQEMDVTFSYYEGATVVRGTMNGAPVAGRGYVELTGYAEGGFQR' A
#
# COMPACT_ATOMS: atom_id res chain seq x y z
N PHE A 1 12.99 -1.77 -11.79
CA PHE A 1 14.10 -0.79 -11.78
C PHE A 1 15.14 -1.13 -10.72
N PRO A 2 15.83 -2.29 -10.82
CA PRO A 2 16.83 -2.66 -9.81
C PRO A 2 18.01 -1.68 -9.70
N GLN A 3 18.35 -1.01 -10.80
CA GLN A 3 19.46 -0.07 -10.89
C GLN A 3 19.37 1.13 -9.95
N HIS A 4 18.19 1.40 -9.38
CA HIS A 4 17.98 2.51 -8.45
C HIS A 4 18.09 2.11 -6.98
N GLY A 5 18.37 0.83 -6.68
CA GLY A 5 18.51 0.32 -5.31
C GLY A 5 17.36 0.77 -4.40
N ILE A 6 16.12 0.65 -4.89
CA ILE A 6 14.94 1.14 -4.18
C ILE A 6 14.53 0.12 -3.13
N ASP A 7 14.48 0.56 -1.89
CA ASP A 7 13.91 -0.18 -0.76
C ASP A 7 12.95 0.76 -0.04
N LEU A 8 11.67 0.39 0.03
CA LEU A 8 10.60 1.19 0.62
C LEU A 8 9.83 0.37 1.64
N THR A 9 9.58 0.97 2.79
CA THR A 9 8.59 0.53 3.76
C THR A 9 7.37 1.41 3.66
N ILE A 10 6.21 0.77 3.49
CA ILE A 10 4.90 1.42 3.35
C ILE A 10 4.11 1.10 4.62
N HIS A 11 3.68 2.14 5.34
CA HIS A 11 2.90 1.98 6.56
C HIS A 11 1.54 2.65 6.43
N PRO A 12 0.44 1.97 6.80
CA PRO A 12 -0.86 2.62 6.90
C PRO A 12 -0.83 3.70 7.99
N GLN A 13 -1.52 4.82 7.74
CA GLN A 13 -1.69 5.87 8.76
C GLN A 13 -2.74 5.50 9.81
N ILE A 14 -3.73 4.71 9.40
CA ILE A 14 -4.80 4.14 10.21
C ILE A 14 -4.96 2.69 9.76
N ASP A 15 -5.07 1.77 10.72
CA ASP A 15 -5.09 0.33 10.42
C ASP A 15 -6.34 -0.08 9.63
N ASP A 16 -7.52 0.33 10.11
CA ASP A 16 -8.81 -0.03 9.52
C ASP A 16 -9.31 1.06 8.57
N GLN A 17 -9.08 0.83 7.28
CA GLN A 17 -9.55 1.66 6.16
C GLN A 17 -10.22 0.76 5.10
N GLU A 18 -10.88 -0.31 5.54
CA GLU A 18 -11.71 -1.14 4.66
C GLU A 18 -13.03 -0.43 4.34
N MET A 19 -13.45 -0.54 3.09
CA MET A 19 -14.70 0.01 2.57
C MET A 19 -15.58 -1.12 2.06
N ASP A 20 -16.77 -1.23 2.65
CA ASP A 20 -17.80 -2.17 2.23
C ASP A 20 -18.78 -1.49 1.25
N VAL A 21 -18.45 -1.52 -0.04
CA VAL A 21 -19.24 -0.91 -1.11
C VAL A 21 -19.90 -1.98 -2.01
N THR A 22 -19.66 -1.98 -3.32
CA THR A 22 -20.12 -3.05 -4.22
C THR A 22 -19.34 -4.35 -4.03
N PHE A 23 -18.07 -4.25 -3.62
CA PHE A 23 -17.24 -5.34 -3.10
C PHE A 23 -16.33 -4.74 -2.03
N SER A 24 -15.93 -5.54 -1.04
CA SER A 24 -15.03 -5.06 0.01
C SER A 24 -13.65 -4.81 -0.58
N TYR A 25 -13.11 -3.62 -0.32
CA TYR A 25 -11.77 -3.22 -0.72
C TYR A 25 -11.14 -2.32 0.34
N TYR A 26 -9.82 -2.31 0.39
CA TYR A 26 -9.07 -1.43 1.30
C TYR A 26 -8.52 -0.26 0.49
N GLU A 27 -8.76 0.97 0.96
CA GLU A 27 -8.17 2.19 0.38
C GLU A 27 -7.56 3.05 1.49
N GLY A 28 -6.30 2.78 1.80
CA GLY A 28 -5.65 3.33 2.98
C GLY A 28 -4.70 4.47 2.67
N ALA A 29 -4.83 5.59 3.39
CA ALA A 29 -3.78 6.61 3.46
C ALA A 29 -2.51 6.00 4.08
N THR A 30 -1.36 6.22 3.44
CA THR A 30 -0.08 5.61 3.83
C THR A 30 1.06 6.62 3.88
N VAL A 31 2.04 6.34 4.75
CA VAL A 31 3.34 6.99 4.77
C VAL A 31 4.37 6.03 4.19
N VAL A 32 5.20 6.55 3.29
CA VAL A 32 6.31 5.81 2.67
C VAL A 32 7.62 6.32 3.23
N ARG A 33 8.50 5.41 3.63
CA ARG A 33 9.89 5.70 4.02
C ARG A 33 10.81 4.71 3.34
N GLY A 34 12.04 5.09 3.08
CA GLY A 34 13.01 4.14 2.55
C GLY A 34 14.24 4.79 1.98
N THR A 35 14.85 4.13 1.00
CA THR A 35 16.04 4.61 0.31
C THR A 35 15.92 4.47 -1.21
N MET A 36 16.60 5.37 -1.92
CA MET A 36 16.82 5.30 -3.35
C MET A 36 18.30 5.65 -3.60
N ASN A 37 19.05 4.76 -4.24
CA ASN A 37 20.50 4.86 -4.38
C ASN A 37 21.22 5.14 -3.05
N GLY A 38 20.75 4.53 -1.96
CA GLY A 38 21.28 4.74 -0.60
C GLY A 38 20.92 6.08 0.05
N ALA A 39 20.27 7.01 -0.66
CA ALA A 39 19.79 8.26 -0.10
C ALA A 39 18.38 8.08 0.50
N PRO A 40 18.08 8.66 1.67
CA PRO A 40 16.76 8.52 2.30
C PRO A 40 15.69 9.24 1.46
N VAL A 41 14.54 8.58 1.33
CA VAL A 41 13.34 9.14 0.69
C VAL A 41 12.13 8.98 1.60
N ALA A 42 11.18 9.90 1.49
CA ALA A 42 9.92 9.88 2.22
C ALA A 42 8.79 10.41 1.36
N GLY A 43 7.57 9.92 1.62
CA GLY A 43 6.38 10.31 0.88
C GLY A 43 5.09 10.00 1.62
N ARG A 44 4.00 10.45 1.03
CA ARG A 44 2.63 10.11 1.43
C ARG A 44 1.87 9.67 0.19
N GLY A 45 0.95 8.73 0.34
CA GLY A 45 0.15 8.22 -0.77
C GLY A 45 -1.02 7.38 -0.27
N TYR A 46 -1.57 6.57 -1.17
CA TYR A 46 -2.65 5.64 -0.89
C TYR A 46 -2.27 4.24 -1.39
N VAL A 47 -2.77 3.22 -0.70
CA VAL A 47 -2.70 1.82 -1.12
C VAL A 47 -4.12 1.31 -1.32
N GLU A 48 -4.36 0.74 -2.50
CA GLU A 48 -5.60 0.03 -2.83
C GLU A 48 -5.33 -1.48 -2.80
N LEU A 49 -6.12 -2.23 -2.03
CA LEU A 49 -6.09 -3.70 -2.01
C LEU A 49 -7.47 -4.25 -2.31
N THR A 50 -7.53 -5.21 -3.24
CA THR A 50 -8.74 -5.91 -3.63
C THR A 50 -8.51 -7.43 -3.59
N GLY A 51 -9.59 -8.21 -3.51
CA GLY A 51 -9.50 -9.68 -3.55
C GLY A 51 -9.07 -10.36 -2.24
N TYR A 52 -9.03 -9.62 -1.13
CA TYR A 52 -8.73 -10.15 0.21
C TYR A 52 -9.98 -10.54 1.01
N ALA A 53 -11.17 -10.11 0.57
CA ALA A 53 -12.42 -10.53 1.17
C ALA A 53 -12.66 -12.03 0.99
N GLU A 54 -13.19 -12.70 2.02
CA GLU A 54 -13.57 -14.11 1.92
C GLU A 54 -14.62 -14.30 0.81
N GLY A 55 -14.35 -15.21 -0.12
CA GLY A 55 -15.20 -15.45 -1.29
C GLY A 55 -14.94 -14.53 -2.49
N GLY A 56 -13.88 -13.71 -2.46
CA GLY A 56 -13.48 -12.84 -3.57
C GLY A 56 -13.24 -13.61 -4.88
N PHE A 57 -13.43 -12.92 -6.01
CA PHE A 57 -13.36 -13.36 -7.42
C PHE A 57 -12.01 -13.98 -7.88
N GLN A 58 -11.24 -14.61 -6.99
CA GLN A 58 -10.16 -15.51 -7.36
C GLN A 58 -10.76 -16.86 -7.74
N ARG A 59 -11.30 -16.95 -8.95
CA ARG A 59 -11.54 -18.22 -9.63
C ARG A 59 -10.88 -18.21 -11.00
#